data_AF-A0A1V5PR62-F1
#
_entry.id   AF-A0A1V5PR62-F1
#
_cell.length_a   1.000
_cell.length_b   1.000
_cell.length_c   1.000
_cell.angle_alpha   90.00
_cell.angle_beta   90.00
_cell.angle_gamma   90.00
#
_symmetry.space_group_name_H-M   'P 1'
#
loop_
_entity.id
_entity.type
_entity.pdbx_description
1 polymer ?
#
loop_
_entity_poly.entity_id
_entity_poly.type
_entity_poly.pdbx_seq_one_letter_code
_entity_poly.pdbx_strand_id
1 'polypeptide(L)'
;MSETKGGKPEDLKLPSVEILLTNFIGIMANKAYDNLGLIPGEGSKIDLSQAKLAIDVMTALFELGNPTMDEKSRNELRGLMTNIRMAYVQKAGSYVPGK
;
A
#
# COMPACT_ATOMS: atom_id res chain seq x y z
N MET A 1 23.06 32.43 -18.24
CA MET A 1 21.83 32.33 -17.42
C MET A 1 20.72 31.93 -18.36
N SER A 2 20.32 30.65 -18.35
CA SER A 2 19.24 30.16 -19.22
C SER A 2 18.02 29.91 -18.35
N GLU A 3 16.94 30.59 -18.69
CA GLU A 3 15.66 30.63 -18.00
C GLU A 3 15.06 29.22 -17.87
N THR A 4 14.79 28.81 -16.64
CA THR A 4 13.92 27.68 -16.34
C THR A 4 12.50 28.03 -16.78
N LYS A 5 12.07 27.52 -17.94
CA LYS A 5 10.68 27.59 -18.39
C LYS A 5 9.80 26.81 -17.40
N GLY A 6 9.18 27.52 -16.47
CA GLY A 6 8.10 26.98 -15.65
C GLY A 6 6.91 26.64 -16.53
N GLY A 7 6.65 25.34 -16.73
CA GLY A 7 5.44 24.86 -17.38
C GLY A 7 4.20 25.34 -16.62
N LYS A 8 3.13 25.69 -17.34
CA LYS A 8 1.87 26.14 -16.73
C LYS A 8 1.26 25.01 -15.89
N PRO A 9 0.66 25.29 -14.73
CA PRO A 9 0.01 24.27 -13.88
C PRO A 9 -1.13 23.48 -14.58
N GLU A 10 -1.58 23.98 -15.71
CA GLU A 10 -2.78 23.57 -16.46
C GLU A 10 -2.58 22.26 -17.26
N ASP A 11 -1.34 21.79 -17.44
CA ASP A 11 -1.02 20.57 -18.23
C ASP A 11 -0.90 19.29 -17.37
N LEU A 12 -1.21 19.37 -16.07
CA LEU A 12 -1.18 18.20 -15.18
C LEU A 12 -2.39 17.29 -15.44
N LYS A 13 -2.25 16.38 -16.40
CA LYS A 13 -3.22 15.30 -16.59
C LYS A 13 -3.14 14.33 -15.42
N LEU A 14 -4.18 14.28 -14.61
CA LEU A 14 -4.28 13.31 -13.51
C LEU A 14 -4.29 11.87 -14.06
N PRO A 15 -3.71 10.90 -13.32
CA PRO A 15 -3.83 9.49 -13.68
C PRO A 15 -5.30 9.03 -13.70
N SER A 16 -5.58 7.93 -14.40
CA SER A 16 -6.92 7.33 -14.37
C SER A 16 -7.26 6.80 -12.99
N VAL A 17 -8.55 6.58 -12.72
CA VAL A 17 -9.02 6.06 -11.43
C VAL A 17 -8.42 4.67 -11.16
N GLU A 18 -8.25 3.84 -12.18
CA GLU A 18 -7.63 2.52 -12.08
C GLU A 18 -6.17 2.61 -11.65
N ILE A 19 -5.41 3.55 -12.22
CA ILE A 19 -4.02 3.80 -11.82
C ILE A 19 -3.95 4.31 -10.38
N LEU A 20 -4.85 5.21 -10.00
CA LEU A 20 -4.90 5.70 -8.62
C LEU A 20 -5.26 4.58 -7.65
N LEU A 21 -6.21 3.70 -8.00
CA LEU A 21 -6.61 2.56 -7.18
C LEU A 21 -5.45 1.59 -6.96
N THR A 22 -4.72 1.21 -8.01
CA THR A 22 -3.54 0.33 -7.87
C THR A 22 -2.43 0.99 -7.06
N ASN A 23 -2.20 2.30 -7.26
CA ASN A 23 -1.24 3.07 -6.46
C ASN A 23 -1.64 3.11 -4.99
N PHE A 24 -2.92 3.34 -4.67
CA PHE A 24 -3.38 3.36 -3.29
C PHE A 24 -3.27 1.99 -2.62
N ILE A 25 -3.54 0.90 -3.33
CA ILE A 25 -3.29 -0.46 -2.82
C ILE A 25 -1.79 -0.62 -2.50
N GLY A 26 -0.90 -0.18 -3.38
CA GLY A 26 0.55 -0.22 -3.15
C GLY A 26 1.01 0.62 -1.95
N ILE A 27 0.45 1.83 -1.79
CA ILE A 27 0.75 2.69 -0.63
C ILE A 27 0.28 2.04 0.66
N MET A 28 -0.94 1.48 0.68
CA MET A 28 -1.46 0.76 1.85
C MET A 28 -0.61 -0.47 2.17
N ALA A 29 -0.15 -1.20 1.16
CA ALA A 29 0.75 -2.33 1.34
C ALA A 29 2.07 -1.90 2.03
N ASN A 30 2.69 -0.83 1.56
CA ASN A 30 3.89 -0.26 2.20
C ASN A 30 3.58 0.16 3.63
N LYS A 31 2.45 0.82 3.88
CA LYS A 31 2.05 1.19 5.24
C LYS A 31 1.76 0.00 6.14
N ALA A 32 1.26 -1.11 5.61
CA ALA A 32 1.14 -2.34 6.39
C ALA A 32 2.52 -2.86 6.80
N TYR A 33 3.49 -2.94 5.88
CA TYR A 33 4.85 -3.39 6.19
C TYR A 33 5.59 -2.47 7.17
N ASP A 34 5.45 -1.15 6.99
CA ASP A 34 5.99 -0.12 7.89
C ASP A 34 5.48 -0.33 9.33
N ASN A 35 4.16 -0.42 9.50
CA ASN A 35 3.53 -0.65 10.81
C ASN A 35 3.83 -2.04 11.40
N LEU A 36 4.26 -3.01 10.58
CA LEU A 36 4.78 -4.31 11.04
C LEU A 36 6.26 -4.25 11.44
N GLY A 37 6.93 -3.12 11.22
CA GLY A 37 8.37 -2.94 11.45
C GLY A 37 9.21 -3.76 10.48
N LEU A 38 8.77 -3.88 9.23
CA LEU A 38 9.42 -4.69 8.19
C LEU A 38 10.10 -3.84 7.10
N ILE A 39 10.01 -2.51 7.19
CA ILE A 39 10.73 -1.60 6.30
C ILE A 39 12.03 -1.13 6.98
N PRO A 40 13.21 -1.44 6.43
CA PRO A 40 14.48 -1.00 6.99
C PRO A 40 14.63 0.53 6.97
N GLY A 41 15.14 1.11 8.05
CA GLY A 41 15.45 2.54 8.13
C GLY A 41 14.27 3.46 8.46
N GLU A 42 13.03 2.99 8.33
CA GLU A 42 11.88 3.63 8.95
C GLU A 42 11.86 3.20 10.42
N GLY A 43 12.23 4.11 11.33
CA GLY A 43 12.25 3.89 12.80
C GLY A 43 10.86 3.72 13.42
N SER A 44 9.90 3.18 12.66
CA SER A 44 8.50 3.11 13.01
C SER A 44 8.27 2.12 14.14
N LYS A 45 7.55 2.59 15.16
CA LYS A 45 7.04 1.72 16.21
C LYS A 45 6.05 0.74 15.60
N ILE A 46 6.19 -0.55 15.91
CA ILE A 46 5.21 -1.56 15.51
C ILE A 46 3.83 -1.15 16.04
N ASP A 47 2.87 -1.04 15.13
CA ASP A 47 1.46 -0.75 15.41
C ASP A 47 0.58 -1.74 14.65
N LEU A 48 0.21 -2.82 15.33
CA LEU A 48 -0.62 -3.87 14.75
C LEU A 48 -2.04 -3.37 14.39
N SER A 49 -2.54 -2.33 15.06
CA SER A 49 -3.86 -1.78 14.74
C SER A 49 -3.83 -1.05 13.41
N GLN A 50 -2.79 -0.24 13.18
CA GLN A 50 -2.60 0.48 11.92
C GLN A 50 -2.23 -0.48 10.78
N ALA A 51 -1.41 -1.50 11.04
CA ALA A 51 -1.14 -2.55 10.06
C ALA A 51 -2.43 -3.27 9.62
N LYS A 52 -3.31 -3.61 10.57
CA LYS A 52 -4.60 -4.23 10.26
C LYS A 52 -5.49 -3.29 9.44
N LEU A 53 -5.58 -2.01 9.83
CA LEU A 53 -6.39 -1.04 9.09
C LEU A 53 -5.92 -0.92 7.63
N ALA A 54 -4.61 -0.84 7.39
CA ALA A 54 -4.06 -0.78 6.04
C ALA A 54 -4.40 -2.04 5.22
N ILE A 55 -4.35 -3.23 5.83
CA ILE A 55 -4.74 -4.50 5.20
C ILE A 55 -6.24 -4.53 4.87
N ASP A 56 -7.09 -4.03 5.76
CA ASP A 56 -8.54 -4.02 5.55
C ASP A 56 -8.89 -3.03 4.42
N VAL A 57 -8.28 -1.84 4.40
CA VAL A 57 -8.46 -0.84 3.33
C VAL A 57 -7.98 -1.37 1.98
N MET A 58 -6.79 -1.96 1.89
CA MET A 58 -6.30 -2.51 0.61
C MET A 58 -7.20 -3.65 0.10
N THR A 59 -7.79 -4.43 1.01
CA THR A 59 -8.71 -5.51 0.65
C THR A 59 -9.99 -4.94 0.04
N ALA A 60 -10.58 -3.93 0.67
CA ALA A 60 -11.78 -3.27 0.16
C ALA A 60 -11.53 -2.60 -1.21
N LEU A 61 -10.38 -1.96 -1.39
CA LEU A 61 -9.99 -1.36 -2.67
C LEU A 61 -9.79 -2.41 -3.76
N PHE A 62 -9.15 -3.53 -3.42
CA PHE A 62 -8.99 -4.65 -4.35
C PHE A 62 -10.34 -5.21 -4.78
N GLU A 63 -11.26 -5.48 -3.84
CA GLU A 63 -12.59 -6.00 -4.17
C GLU A 63 -13.38 -5.07 -5.09
N LEU A 64 -13.29 -3.76 -4.86
CA LEU A 64 -13.94 -2.74 -5.70
C LEU A 64 -13.34 -2.69 -7.11
N GLY A 65 -12.02 -2.76 -7.24
CA GLY A 65 -11.32 -2.66 -8.53
C GLY A 65 -11.17 -3.99 -9.29
N ASN A 66 -11.35 -5.13 -8.63
CA ASN A 66 -11.14 -6.47 -9.21
C ASN A 66 -11.89 -6.72 -10.54
N PRO A 67 -13.14 -6.24 -10.74
CA PRO A 67 -13.85 -6.39 -12.02
C PRO A 67 -13.20 -5.65 -13.19
N THR A 68 -12.45 -4.56 -12.95
CA THR A 68 -11.87 -3.71 -13.99
C THR A 68 -10.41 -4.06 -14.31
N MET A 69 -9.78 -4.91 -13.49
CA MET A 69 -8.40 -5.33 -13.66
C MET A 69 -8.26 -6.47 -14.67
N ASP A 70 -7.10 -6.58 -15.32
CA ASP A 70 -6.73 -7.80 -16.04
C ASP A 70 -6.35 -8.93 -15.07
N GLU A 71 -6.27 -10.17 -15.57
CA GLU A 71 -5.97 -11.35 -14.75
C GLU A 71 -4.58 -11.29 -14.10
N LYS A 72 -3.59 -10.77 -14.82
CA LYS A 72 -2.22 -10.66 -14.32
C LYS A 72 -2.16 -9.74 -13.11
N SER A 73 -2.68 -8.52 -13.25
CA SER A 73 -2.75 -7.50 -12.21
C SER A 73 -3.52 -8.01 -10.99
N ARG A 74 -4.65 -8.70 -11.21
CA ARG A 74 -5.41 -9.34 -10.11
C ARG A 74 -4.57 -10.35 -9.34
N ASN A 75 -3.85 -11.22 -10.03
CA ASN A 75 -3.05 -12.27 -9.40
C ASN A 75 -1.86 -11.68 -8.64
N GLU A 76 -1.20 -10.67 -9.19
CA GLU A 76 -0.10 -9.94 -8.54
C GLU A 76 -0.57 -9.28 -7.22
N LEU A 77 -1.68 -8.53 -7.26
CA LEU A 77 -2.24 -7.89 -6.07
C LEU A 77 -2.75 -8.90 -5.04
N ARG A 78 -3.32 -10.02 -5.47
CA ARG A 78 -3.73 -11.11 -4.59
C ARG A 78 -2.53 -11.73 -3.88
N GLY A 79 -1.42 -11.93 -4.60
CA GLY A 79 -0.16 -12.40 -4.02
C GLY A 79 0.37 -11.44 -2.97
N LEU A 80 0.40 -10.13 -3.27
CA LEU A 80 0.81 -9.08 -2.34
C LEU A 80 -0.02 -9.11 -1.05
N MET A 81 -1.36 -9.12 -1.16
CA MET A 81 -2.26 -9.18 0.00
C MET A 81 -2.03 -10.45 0.83
N THR A 82 -1.80 -11.59 0.18
CA THR A 82 -1.55 -12.86 0.87
C THR A 82 -0.27 -12.77 1.71
N ASN A 83 0.81 -12.26 1.12
CA ASN A 83 2.09 -12.11 1.81
C ASN A 83 1.98 -11.17 3.02
N ILE A 84 1.30 -10.03 2.87
CA ILE A 84 1.13 -9.07 3.97
C ILE A 84 0.29 -9.66 5.09
N ARG A 85 -0.81 -10.37 4.78
CA ARG A 85 -1.64 -11.04 5.79
C ARG A 85 -0.85 -12.10 6.56
N MET A 86 -0.01 -12.87 5.87
CA MET A 86 0.90 -13.83 6.53
C MET A 86 1.88 -13.12 7.47
N ALA A 87 2.52 -12.04 7.00
CA ALA A 87 3.42 -11.23 7.82
C ALA A 87 2.71 -10.65 9.06
N TYR A 88 1.48 -10.17 8.89
CA TYR A 88 0.64 -9.69 9.98
C TYR A 88 0.38 -10.78 11.02
N VAL A 89 -0.06 -11.97 10.61
CA VAL A 89 -0.34 -13.09 11.53
C VAL A 89 0.92 -13.49 12.30
N GLN A 90 2.06 -13.61 11.61
CA GLN A 90 3.34 -13.93 12.25
C GLN A 90 3.75 -12.86 13.27
N LYS A 91 3.59 -11.59 12.92
CA LYS A 91 3.91 -10.47 13.82
C LYS A 91 2.96 -10.42 15.00
N ALA A 92 1.67 -10.54 14.78
CA ALA A 92 0.65 -10.51 15.84
C ALA A 92 0.80 -11.67 16.83
N GLY A 93 1.21 -12.86 16.36
CA GLY A 93 1.49 -14.01 17.23
C GLY A 93 2.78 -13.90 18.04
N SER A 94 3.75 -13.09 17.61
CA SER A 94 5.06 -12.92 18.26
C SER A 94 5.22 -11.62 19.04
N TYR A 95 4.34 -10.64 18.82
CA TYR A 95 4.43 -9.31 19.42
C TYR A 95 3.88 -9.29 20.85
N VAL A 96 4.70 -8.80 21.79
CA VAL A 96 4.31 -8.53 23.18
C VAL A 96 4.45 -7.02 23.42
N PRO A 97 3.35 -6.28 23.66
CA PRO A 97 3.43 -4.85 23.93
C PRO A 97 4.28 -4.57 25.18
N GLY A 98 5.29 -3.69 25.07
CA GLY A 98 6.04 -3.18 26.22
C GLY A 98 7.11 -4.10 26.81
N LYS A 99 7.57 -5.12 26.06
CA LYS A 99 8.83 -5.81 26.33
C LYS A 99 9.89 -5.44 25.30
#